data_AF-A0A3M1ZA17-F1
#
_entry.id   AF-A0A3M1ZA17-F1
#
_cell.length_a   1.000
_cell.length_b   1.000
_cell.length_c   1.000
_cell.angle_alpha   90.00
_cell.angle_beta   90.00
_cell.angle_gamma   90.00
#
_symmetry.space_group_name_H-M   'P 1'
#
loop_
_entity.id
_entity.type
_entity.pdbx_description
1 polymer ?
#
loop_
_entity_poly.entity_id
_entity_poly.type
_entity_poly.pdbx_seq_one_letter_code
_entity_poly.pdbx_strand_id
1 'polypeptide(L)'
;LEGADPFPADDAVAAEVRPPRAFAVAFRHDPVPLVEAAVRAVPGVTVGDDAGGADVEVVFRDPPEAFERPTLVVRPERAFAGFRYQGLAEEPGAVGFRPGSPLGRDVDFWNFRPRRALRFEAPGWARAEAWAGDVPVLWTGETGGHRVAVWNFDPAESGAGADPSFPILTRNTLEWLAGAEPAVWDADPTCEGGAWPGRPPRNLLCRRVTAEASALEVPDPEAVPPPEPGPPQERRTPLGAPFLAAGFLCLLWLTLAGAAGPPP
;
A
#
# COMPACT_ATOMS: atom_id res chain seq x y z
N LEU A 1 -47.42 38.06 -19.11
CA LEU A 1 -46.71 38.17 -17.82
C LEU A 1 -45.58 37.17 -17.89
N GLU A 2 -44.40 37.67 -18.25
CA GLU A 2 -43.16 36.90 -18.34
C GLU A 2 -42.83 36.36 -16.95
N GLY A 3 -42.73 35.04 -16.83
CA GLY A 3 -42.30 34.34 -15.63
C GLY A 3 -40.79 34.42 -15.54
N ALA A 4 -40.28 35.54 -15.03
CA ALA A 4 -38.88 35.63 -14.64
C ALA A 4 -38.68 34.71 -13.43
N ASP A 5 -37.76 33.75 -13.59
CA ASP A 5 -37.26 32.93 -12.51
C ASP A 5 -36.73 33.85 -11.38
N PRO A 6 -37.23 33.71 -10.14
CA PRO A 6 -36.83 34.56 -9.03
C PRO A 6 -35.40 34.31 -8.53
N PHE A 7 -34.73 33.21 -8.92
CA PHE A 7 -33.41 32.86 -8.41
C PHE A 7 -32.43 32.26 -9.44
N PRO A 8 -32.20 32.87 -10.61
CA PRO A 8 -31.33 32.30 -11.66
C PRO A 8 -29.84 32.12 -11.26
N ALA A 9 -29.47 32.55 -10.05
CA ALA A 9 -28.12 32.43 -9.49
C ALA A 9 -27.91 31.15 -8.66
N ASP A 10 -28.95 30.40 -8.30
CA ASP A 10 -28.82 29.11 -7.60
C ASP A 10 -28.66 27.91 -8.57
N ASP A 11 -28.96 28.12 -9.85
CA ASP A 11 -28.82 27.15 -10.93
C ASP A 11 -27.36 26.78 -11.27
N ALA A 12 -26.37 27.52 -10.75
CA ALA A 12 -24.96 27.26 -11.01
C ALA A 12 -24.09 27.42 -9.76
N VAL A 13 -23.49 26.30 -9.32
CA VAL A 13 -22.40 26.31 -8.34
C VAL A 13 -21.08 26.14 -9.09
N ALA A 14 -20.25 27.18 -9.06
CA ALA A 14 -18.86 27.10 -9.50
C ALA A 14 -17.99 26.72 -8.30
N ALA A 15 -17.47 25.50 -8.29
CA ALA A 15 -16.38 25.11 -7.40
C ALA A 15 -15.06 25.32 -8.15
N GLU A 16 -14.12 26.03 -7.54
CA GLU A 16 -12.76 26.12 -8.06
C GLU A 16 -12.09 24.76 -7.89
N VAL A 17 -12.07 23.96 -8.97
CA VAL A 17 -11.37 22.68 -8.98
C VAL A 17 -9.88 23.00 -9.07
N ARG A 18 -9.16 22.95 -7.95
CA ARG A 18 -7.70 22.96 -8.00
C ARG A 18 -7.26 21.78 -8.86
N PRO A 19 -6.37 22.00 -9.85
CA PRO A 19 -5.87 20.89 -10.64
C PRO A 19 -5.23 19.86 -9.71
N PRO A 20 -5.42 18.55 -9.96
CA PRO A 20 -4.77 17.53 -9.17
C PRO A 20 -3.26 17.77 -9.20
N ARG A 21 -2.63 17.72 -8.02
CA ARG A 21 -1.19 17.90 -7.92
C ARG A 21 -0.53 16.77 -8.69
N ALA A 22 0.31 17.12 -9.66
CA ALA A 22 1.13 16.12 -10.34
C ALA A 22 2.29 15.70 -9.44
N PHE A 23 2.54 14.40 -9.34
CA PHE A 23 3.73 13.87 -8.67
C PHE A 23 4.18 12.56 -9.32
N ALA A 24 5.49 12.35 -9.32
CA ALA A 24 6.14 11.18 -9.91
C ALA A 24 6.24 10.04 -8.89
N VAL A 25 5.87 8.83 -9.32
CA VAL A 25 5.94 7.62 -8.49
C VAL A 25 6.89 6.62 -9.14
N ALA A 26 7.78 6.03 -8.33
CA ALA A 26 8.61 4.89 -8.74
C ALA A 26 8.18 3.62 -8.01
N PHE A 27 8.08 2.51 -8.74
CA PHE A 27 7.90 1.18 -8.17
C PHE A 27 9.25 0.52 -7.91
N ARG A 28 9.40 -0.05 -6.73
CA ARG A 28 10.58 -0.81 -6.35
C ARG A 28 10.19 -2.24 -6.01
N HIS A 29 10.93 -3.19 -6.59
CA HIS A 29 10.62 -4.62 -6.56
C HIS A 29 9.34 -4.97 -7.32
N ASP A 30 8.99 -6.26 -7.36
CA ASP A 30 7.86 -6.77 -8.16
C ASP A 30 6.52 -6.15 -7.72
N PRO A 31 5.88 -5.32 -8.56
CA PRO A 31 4.65 -4.63 -8.18
C PRO A 31 3.49 -5.61 -7.96
N VAL A 32 2.64 -5.28 -6.98
CA VAL A 32 1.34 -5.95 -6.82
C VAL A 32 0.40 -5.34 -7.88
N PRO A 33 -0.13 -6.12 -8.86
CA PRO A 33 -0.86 -5.56 -10.00
C PRO A 33 -2.04 -4.67 -9.61
N LEU A 34 -2.76 -5.05 -8.55
CA LEU A 34 -3.86 -4.27 -8.02
C LEU A 34 -3.43 -2.88 -7.52
N VAL A 35 -2.30 -2.80 -6.82
CA VAL A 35 -1.78 -1.52 -6.30
C VAL A 35 -1.23 -0.69 -7.44
N GLU A 36 -0.50 -1.31 -8.36
CA GLU A 36 0.02 -0.66 -9.56
C GLU A 36 -1.10 -0.02 -10.40
N ALA A 37 -2.19 -0.76 -10.63
CA ALA A 37 -3.37 -0.24 -11.30
C ALA A 37 -3.99 0.94 -10.54
N ALA A 38 -4.19 0.82 -9.22
CA ALA A 38 -4.77 1.89 -8.41
C ALA A 38 -3.87 3.15 -8.39
N VAL A 39 -2.55 3.01 -8.31
CA VAL A 39 -1.59 4.12 -8.36
C VAL A 39 -1.65 4.82 -9.71
N ARG A 40 -1.65 4.06 -10.82
CA ARG A 40 -1.74 4.64 -12.17
C ARG A 40 -3.07 5.32 -12.45
N ALA A 41 -4.13 4.90 -11.78
CA ALA A 41 -5.44 5.49 -11.92
C ALA A 41 -5.50 6.89 -11.26
N VAL A 42 -4.66 7.19 -10.25
CA VAL A 42 -4.69 8.48 -9.56
C VAL A 42 -4.39 9.64 -10.52
N PRO A 43 -5.29 10.65 -10.64
CA PRO A 43 -5.07 11.79 -11.52
C PRO A 43 -3.79 12.57 -11.17
N GLY A 44 -2.98 12.87 -12.19
CA GLY A 44 -1.74 13.61 -12.03
C GLY A 44 -0.52 12.75 -11.66
N VAL A 45 -0.70 11.45 -11.40
CA VAL A 45 0.42 10.53 -11.15
C VAL A 45 1.10 10.14 -12.46
N THR A 46 2.43 10.26 -12.49
CA THR A 46 3.27 9.67 -13.52
C THR A 46 4.12 8.57 -12.91
N VAL A 47 3.98 7.34 -13.41
CA VAL A 47 4.79 6.21 -12.95
C VAL A 47 6.03 6.07 -13.84
N GLY A 48 7.20 5.99 -13.21
CA GLY A 48 8.48 5.75 -13.90
C GLY A 48 9.26 4.59 -13.29
N ASP A 49 10.23 4.08 -14.06
CA ASP A 49 11.08 2.96 -13.64
C ASP A 49 12.29 3.40 -12.80
N ASP A 50 12.60 4.70 -12.78
CA ASP A 50 13.74 5.26 -12.04
C ASP A 50 13.29 5.99 -10.77
N ALA A 51 13.80 5.52 -9.63
CA ALA A 51 13.62 6.21 -8.35
C ALA A 51 14.31 7.57 -8.33
N GLY A 52 15.38 7.81 -9.10
CA GLY A 52 16.19 9.04 -9.06
C GLY A 52 15.42 10.35 -9.18
N GLY A 53 14.28 10.36 -9.88
CA GLY A 53 13.42 11.55 -10.08
C GLY A 53 12.02 11.46 -9.45
N ALA A 54 11.70 10.40 -8.70
CA ALA A 54 10.36 10.22 -8.15
C ALA A 54 10.13 10.99 -6.84
N ASP A 55 8.96 11.62 -6.73
CA ASP A 55 8.49 12.29 -5.50
C ASP A 55 8.10 11.28 -4.42
N VAL A 56 7.56 10.12 -4.83
CA VAL A 56 7.13 9.04 -3.94
C VAL A 56 7.65 7.70 -4.46
N GLU A 57 8.11 6.84 -3.55
CA GLU A 57 8.48 5.46 -3.84
C GLU A 57 7.40 4.52 -3.30
N VAL A 58 7.02 3.50 -4.08
CA VAL A 58 6.20 2.39 -3.60
C VAL A 58 7.03 1.12 -3.62
N VAL A 59 7.22 0.55 -2.44
CA VAL A 59 8.08 -0.61 -2.19
C VAL A 59 7.20 -1.80 -1.87
N PHE A 60 7.36 -2.88 -2.62
CA PHE A 60 6.61 -4.12 -2.43
C PHE A 60 7.47 -5.16 -1.73
N ARG A 61 6.96 -5.76 -0.65
CA ARG A 61 7.52 -6.93 0.06
C ARG A 61 8.85 -6.74 0.78
N ASP A 62 9.81 -6.06 0.17
CA ASP A 62 11.17 -5.88 0.68
C ASP A 62 11.43 -4.41 1.07
N PRO A 63 10.92 -3.95 2.23
CA PRO A 63 11.12 -2.58 2.69
C PRO A 63 12.60 -2.24 2.95
N PRO A 64 13.04 -1.00 2.66
CA PRO A 64 14.40 -0.60 2.97
C PRO A 64 14.62 -0.45 4.50
N GLU A 65 15.88 -0.54 4.94
CA GLU A 65 16.24 -0.31 6.36
C GLU A 65 16.15 1.17 6.76
N ALA A 66 16.25 2.07 5.79
CA ALA A 66 16.12 3.51 5.93
C ALA A 66 15.39 4.09 4.72
N PHE A 67 14.61 5.14 4.94
CA PHE A 67 13.86 5.82 3.88
C PHE A 67 14.61 7.09 3.46
N GLU A 68 14.84 7.24 2.16
CA GLU A 68 15.55 8.39 1.57
C GLU A 68 14.60 9.37 0.85
N ARG A 69 13.31 9.07 0.89
CA ARG A 69 12.23 9.79 0.21
C ARG A 69 10.88 9.38 0.81
N PRO A 70 9.79 10.07 0.49
CA PRO A 70 8.46 9.61 0.85
C PRO A 70 8.18 8.21 0.29
N THR A 71 7.76 7.28 1.13
CA THR A 71 7.64 5.86 0.75
C THR A 71 6.33 5.24 1.21
N LEU A 72 5.64 4.55 0.31
CA LEU A 72 4.60 3.58 0.61
C LEU A 72 5.22 2.18 0.63
N VAL A 73 5.20 1.50 1.78
CA VAL A 73 5.55 0.08 1.87
C VAL A 73 4.28 -0.76 1.80
N VAL A 74 4.22 -1.68 0.85
CA VAL A 74 3.09 -2.59 0.67
C VAL A 74 3.51 -4.02 0.95
N ARG A 75 2.72 -4.70 1.79
CA ARG A 75 2.87 -6.12 2.14
C ARG A 75 4.32 -6.45 2.51
N PRO A 76 4.96 -5.72 3.45
CA PRO A 76 6.30 -6.07 3.91
C PRO A 76 6.33 -7.52 4.38
N GLU A 77 7.40 -8.26 4.09
CA GLU A 77 7.54 -9.68 4.46
C GLU A 77 8.57 -9.90 5.59
N ARG A 78 9.21 -8.82 6.04
CA ARG A 78 10.22 -8.82 7.11
C ARG A 78 10.14 -7.57 7.97
N ALA A 79 10.87 -7.56 9.09
CA ALA A 79 11.11 -6.36 9.90
C ALA A 79 11.96 -5.32 9.13
N PHE A 80 11.76 -4.04 9.43
CA PHE A 80 12.42 -2.91 8.76
C PHE A 80 12.28 -1.62 9.57
N ALA A 81 13.22 -0.68 9.43
CA ALA A 81 13.11 0.70 9.94
C ALA A 81 12.60 0.84 11.39
N GLY A 82 12.96 -0.12 12.26
CA GLY A 82 12.56 -0.18 13.67
C GLY A 82 11.23 -0.92 13.95
N PHE A 83 10.46 -1.32 12.94
CA PHE A 83 9.37 -2.28 13.11
C PHE A 83 9.91 -3.64 13.51
N ARG A 84 9.30 -4.25 14.53
CA ARG A 84 9.67 -5.60 14.99
C ARG A 84 8.55 -6.58 14.68
N TYR A 85 8.86 -7.66 13.97
CA TYR A 85 7.89 -8.69 13.63
C TYR A 85 7.42 -9.43 14.89
N GLN A 86 6.10 -9.57 15.05
CA GLN A 86 5.47 -10.25 16.19
C GLN A 86 4.66 -11.48 15.77
N GLY A 87 4.41 -11.70 14.49
CA GLY A 87 3.68 -12.87 14.00
C GLY A 87 2.76 -12.56 12.83
N LEU A 88 1.98 -13.57 12.45
CA LEU A 88 0.97 -13.49 11.40
C LEU A 88 -0.42 -13.55 12.04
N ALA A 89 -1.31 -12.64 11.65
CA ALA A 89 -2.73 -12.75 11.95
C ALA A 89 -3.46 -13.31 10.73
N GLU A 90 -4.19 -14.40 10.92
CA GLU A 90 -5.13 -14.91 9.92
C GLU A 90 -6.52 -14.35 10.21
N GLU A 91 -7.21 -13.92 9.15
CA GLU A 91 -8.56 -13.33 9.17
C GLU A 91 -8.78 -12.31 10.31
N PRO A 92 -7.94 -11.25 10.39
CA PRO A 92 -8.00 -10.28 11.49
C PRO A 92 -9.33 -9.51 11.62
N GLY A 93 -10.22 -9.60 10.63
CA GLY A 93 -11.58 -9.07 10.67
C GLY A 93 -11.79 -7.89 9.72
N ALA A 94 -12.84 -7.12 9.99
CA ALA A 94 -13.18 -5.92 9.22
C ALA A 94 -12.23 -4.77 9.58
N VAL A 95 -11.90 -3.95 8.59
CA VAL A 95 -11.04 -2.79 8.80
C VAL A 95 -11.83 -1.57 9.26
N GLY A 96 -11.31 -0.91 10.29
CA GLY A 96 -11.77 0.39 10.78
C GLY A 96 -10.62 1.39 10.83
N PHE A 97 -10.92 2.65 10.53
CA PHE A 97 -9.95 3.73 10.53
C PHE A 97 -9.97 4.52 11.84
N ARG A 98 -8.81 5.09 12.17
CA ARG A 98 -8.70 6.08 13.22
C ARG A 98 -9.57 7.29 12.85
N PRO A 99 -10.40 7.80 13.77
CA PRO A 99 -11.11 9.05 13.56
C PRO A 99 -10.13 10.19 13.20
N GLY A 100 -10.44 10.92 12.12
CA GLY A 100 -9.61 12.00 11.60
C GLY A 100 -8.30 11.53 10.95
N SER A 101 -8.21 10.27 10.53
CA SER A 101 -7.10 9.81 9.69
C SER A 101 -7.16 10.51 8.32
N PRO A 102 -6.06 11.10 7.83
CA PRO A 102 -6.02 11.65 6.47
C PRO A 102 -6.18 10.55 5.40
N LEU A 103 -5.79 9.30 5.71
CA LEU A 103 -5.89 8.17 4.79
C LEU A 103 -7.33 7.63 4.68
N GLY A 104 -8.09 7.71 5.78
CA GLY A 104 -9.47 7.21 5.88
C GLY A 104 -10.53 8.18 5.36
N ARG A 105 -10.13 9.27 4.71
CA ARG A 105 -11.04 10.28 4.20
C ARG A 105 -11.83 9.75 2.99
N ASP A 106 -13.15 9.84 3.04
CA ASP A 106 -14.06 9.38 1.95
C ASP A 106 -13.90 7.88 1.62
N VAL A 107 -13.42 7.11 2.58
CA VAL A 107 -13.11 5.69 2.46
C VAL A 107 -14.07 4.91 3.37
N ASP A 108 -14.86 4.02 2.77
CA ASP A 108 -15.70 3.05 3.50
C ASP A 108 -15.20 1.64 3.23
N PHE A 109 -14.57 1.03 4.24
CA PHE A 109 -13.96 -0.29 4.15
C PHE A 109 -14.78 -1.37 4.87
N TRP A 110 -16.10 -1.21 4.99
CA TRP A 110 -16.93 -2.21 5.66
C TRP A 110 -16.82 -3.62 5.05
N ASN A 111 -16.57 -3.71 3.73
CA ASN A 111 -16.38 -4.96 2.99
C ASN A 111 -14.93 -5.46 2.97
N PHE A 112 -13.98 -4.63 3.39
CA PHE A 112 -12.58 -4.93 3.30
C PHE A 112 -12.14 -5.78 4.49
N ARG A 113 -11.64 -6.97 4.17
CA ARG A 113 -11.29 -8.01 5.15
C ARG A 113 -10.02 -8.70 4.70
N PRO A 114 -8.84 -8.28 5.18
CA PRO A 114 -7.60 -8.97 4.92
C PRO A 114 -7.73 -10.44 5.29
N ARG A 115 -7.31 -11.35 4.42
CA ARG A 115 -7.12 -12.76 4.80
C ARG A 115 -5.96 -12.91 5.76
N ARG A 116 -4.92 -12.08 5.60
CA ARG A 116 -3.69 -12.12 6.38
C ARG A 116 -3.15 -10.71 6.59
N ALA A 117 -2.57 -10.48 7.77
CA ALA A 117 -1.81 -9.28 8.08
C ALA A 117 -0.63 -9.62 8.99
N LEU A 118 0.52 -9.02 8.74
CA LEU A 118 1.67 -9.18 9.65
C LEU A 118 1.49 -8.31 10.89
N ARG A 119 1.60 -8.91 12.07
CA ARG A 119 1.66 -8.19 13.34
C ARG A 119 3.07 -7.63 13.51
N PHE A 120 3.16 -6.32 13.64
CA PHE A 120 4.40 -5.63 13.98
C PHE A 120 4.26 -4.83 15.27
N GLU A 121 5.32 -4.79 16.05
CA GLU A 121 5.54 -3.73 17.02
C GLU A 121 6.05 -2.51 16.26
N ALA A 122 5.32 -1.40 16.34
CA ALA A 122 5.70 -0.17 15.67
C ALA A 122 6.79 0.60 16.42
N PRO A 123 7.72 1.24 15.71
CA PRO A 123 8.66 2.19 16.28
C PRO A 123 7.94 3.48 16.70
N GLY A 124 8.55 4.29 17.57
CA GLY A 124 7.93 5.50 18.11
C GLY A 124 7.59 6.60 17.09
N TRP A 125 8.12 6.51 15.87
CA TRP A 125 7.79 7.43 14.77
C TRP A 125 6.50 7.04 14.03
N ALA A 126 6.07 5.77 14.13
CA ALA A 126 4.95 5.24 13.38
C ALA A 126 3.67 5.20 14.24
N ARG A 127 2.55 5.56 13.61
CA ARG A 127 1.22 5.57 14.21
C ARG A 127 0.27 4.72 13.38
N ALA A 128 -0.52 3.89 14.04
CA ALA A 128 -1.57 3.13 13.39
C ALA A 128 -2.72 4.06 12.96
N GLU A 129 -3.11 3.93 11.69
CA GLU A 129 -4.20 4.69 11.07
C GLU A 129 -5.43 3.82 10.82
N ALA A 130 -5.27 2.50 10.73
CA ALA A 130 -6.39 1.56 10.65
C ALA A 130 -6.05 0.22 11.30
N TRP A 131 -7.09 -0.50 11.71
CA TRP A 131 -7.01 -1.81 12.34
C TRP A 131 -8.01 -2.78 11.71
N ALA A 132 -7.59 -4.03 11.51
CA ALA A 132 -8.48 -5.16 11.32
C ALA A 132 -8.60 -5.89 12.66
N GLY A 133 -9.76 -5.79 13.31
CA GLY A 133 -9.91 -6.29 14.69
C GLY A 133 -8.93 -5.60 15.64
N ASP A 134 -8.04 -6.38 16.28
CA ASP A 134 -6.97 -5.89 17.16
C ASP A 134 -5.63 -5.66 16.43
N VAL A 135 -5.57 -5.96 15.13
CA VAL A 135 -4.33 -5.92 14.34
C VAL A 135 -4.26 -4.61 13.58
N PRO A 136 -3.28 -3.72 13.86
CA PRO A 136 -3.06 -2.56 13.03
C PRO A 136 -2.72 -3.00 11.60
N VAL A 137 -3.39 -2.42 10.61
CA VAL A 137 -3.20 -2.79 9.19
C VAL A 137 -2.58 -1.69 8.32
N LEU A 138 -2.71 -0.46 8.80
CA LEU A 138 -2.20 0.74 8.13
C LEU A 138 -1.43 1.58 9.14
N TRP A 139 -0.23 1.99 8.76
CA TRP A 139 0.62 2.87 9.56
C TRP A 139 1.03 4.09 8.76
N THR A 140 1.21 5.21 9.45
CA THR A 140 1.85 6.40 8.90
C THR A 140 2.83 6.97 9.91
N GLY A 141 3.83 7.71 9.44
CA GLY A 141 4.73 8.46 10.30
C GLY A 141 5.83 9.17 9.53
N GLU A 142 6.68 9.90 10.25
CA GLU A 142 7.80 10.63 9.66
C GLU A 142 9.11 10.14 10.26
N THR A 143 10.04 9.73 9.41
CA THR A 143 11.37 9.27 9.81
C THR A 143 12.39 9.63 8.74
N GLY A 144 13.61 9.97 9.15
CA GLY A 144 14.64 10.43 8.21
C GLY A 144 14.28 11.73 7.45
N GLY A 145 13.28 12.49 7.92
CA GLY A 145 12.76 13.67 7.20
C GLY A 145 11.75 13.35 6.11
N HIS A 146 11.30 12.10 6.03
CA HIS A 146 10.38 11.63 4.99
C HIS A 146 9.11 11.03 5.59
N ARG A 147 7.99 11.25 4.91
CA ARG A 147 6.70 10.64 5.22
C ARG A 147 6.69 9.19 4.76
N VAL A 148 6.27 8.28 5.62
CA VAL A 148 6.22 6.85 5.34
C VAL A 148 4.85 6.32 5.68
N ALA A 149 4.26 5.58 4.74
CA ALA A 149 3.03 4.83 4.92
C ALA A 149 3.32 3.34 4.78
N VAL A 150 2.65 2.50 5.57
CA VAL A 150 2.82 1.04 5.54
C VAL A 150 1.47 0.38 5.47
N TRP A 151 1.26 -0.46 4.46
CA TRP A 151 0.14 -1.38 4.33
C TRP A 151 0.66 -2.79 4.63
N ASN A 152 0.39 -3.32 5.83
CA ASN A 152 0.96 -4.61 6.27
C ASN A 152 0.10 -5.84 5.91
N PHE A 153 -0.83 -5.67 4.99
CA PHE A 153 -1.70 -6.69 4.42
C PHE A 153 -1.45 -6.80 2.91
N ASP A 154 -1.98 -7.84 2.29
CA ASP A 154 -2.02 -7.96 0.83
C ASP A 154 -3.35 -7.42 0.28
N PRO A 155 -3.35 -6.31 -0.48
CA PRO A 155 -4.58 -5.78 -1.10
C PRO A 155 -5.29 -6.81 -1.99
N ALA A 156 -4.56 -7.68 -2.69
CA ALA A 156 -5.15 -8.69 -3.56
C ALA A 156 -5.91 -9.78 -2.79
N GLU A 157 -5.52 -10.05 -1.54
CA GLU A 157 -6.15 -11.06 -0.67
C GLU A 157 -7.12 -10.46 0.36
N SER A 158 -7.60 -9.23 0.14
CA SER A 158 -8.41 -8.49 1.13
C SER A 158 -9.80 -8.08 0.66
N GLY A 159 -10.11 -8.35 -0.62
CA GLY A 159 -11.32 -7.85 -1.28
C GLY A 159 -11.22 -6.40 -1.78
N ALA A 160 -10.10 -5.71 -1.54
CA ALA A 160 -9.90 -4.31 -1.93
C ALA A 160 -10.17 -4.03 -3.41
N GLY A 161 -9.80 -4.95 -4.31
CA GLY A 161 -9.95 -4.73 -5.74
C GLY A 161 -11.39 -4.58 -6.22
N ALA A 162 -12.36 -5.07 -5.45
CA ALA A 162 -13.78 -4.91 -5.75
C ALA A 162 -14.41 -3.73 -5.00
N ASP A 163 -13.67 -3.07 -4.10
CA ASP A 163 -14.17 -1.98 -3.27
C ASP A 163 -13.79 -0.62 -3.88
N PRO A 164 -14.76 0.27 -4.18
CA PRO A 164 -14.47 1.59 -4.75
C PRO A 164 -13.66 2.49 -3.81
N SER A 165 -13.57 2.16 -2.52
CA SER A 165 -12.74 2.88 -1.55
C SER A 165 -11.24 2.60 -1.73
N PHE A 166 -10.84 1.53 -2.41
CA PHE A 166 -9.42 1.18 -2.56
C PHE A 166 -8.61 2.17 -3.43
N PRO A 167 -9.10 2.60 -4.61
CA PRO A 167 -8.48 3.71 -5.34
C PRO A 167 -8.42 5.02 -4.53
N ILE A 168 -9.45 5.29 -3.71
CA ILE A 168 -9.50 6.49 -2.84
C ILE A 168 -8.42 6.41 -1.75
N LEU A 169 -8.27 5.26 -1.07
CA LEU A 169 -7.18 5.03 -0.12
C LEU A 169 -5.82 5.24 -0.78
N THR A 170 -5.65 4.70 -1.99
CA THR A 170 -4.40 4.81 -2.76
C THR A 170 -4.06 6.28 -3.02
N ARG A 171 -5.03 7.06 -3.52
CA ARG A 171 -4.90 8.50 -3.70
C ARG A 171 -4.56 9.22 -2.40
N ASN A 172 -5.34 9.02 -1.33
CA ASN A 172 -5.12 9.70 -0.05
C ASN A 172 -3.73 9.41 0.52
N THR A 173 -3.27 8.16 0.37
CA THR A 173 -1.94 7.74 0.80
C THR A 173 -0.85 8.48 0.01
N LEU A 174 -0.98 8.55 -1.31
CA LEU A 174 -0.01 9.23 -2.17
C LEU A 174 0.00 10.75 -1.95
N GLU A 175 -1.15 11.39 -1.81
CA GLU A 175 -1.26 12.82 -1.48
C GLU A 175 -0.59 13.13 -0.15
N TRP A 176 -0.85 12.31 0.88
CA TRP A 176 -0.23 12.45 2.19
C TRP A 176 1.30 12.30 2.10
N LEU A 177 1.80 11.30 1.36
CA LEU A 177 3.25 11.09 1.15
C LEU A 177 3.90 12.28 0.43
N ALA A 178 3.23 12.84 -0.58
CA ALA A 178 3.71 13.98 -1.36
C ALA A 178 3.71 15.33 -0.59
N GLY A 179 3.38 15.32 0.70
CA GLY A 179 3.34 16.55 1.51
C GLY A 179 2.08 17.38 1.28
N ALA A 180 1.08 16.87 0.54
CA ALA A 180 -0.17 17.57 0.34
C ALA A 180 -1.04 17.44 1.60
N GLU A 181 -1.70 18.54 1.97
CA GLU A 181 -2.90 18.43 2.79
C GLU A 181 -3.97 17.77 1.89
N PRO A 182 -4.62 16.67 2.34
CA PRO A 182 -5.65 16.01 1.54
C PRO A 182 -6.68 17.06 1.13
N ALA A 183 -6.95 17.17 -0.17
CA ALA A 183 -7.83 18.19 -0.68
C ALA A 183 -9.15 18.16 0.11
N VAL A 184 -9.47 19.26 0.80
CA VAL A 184 -10.79 19.43 1.42
C VAL A 184 -11.80 19.56 0.30
N TRP A 185 -12.33 18.42 -0.13
CA TRP A 185 -13.70 18.39 -0.60
C TRP A 185 -14.52 18.87 0.59
N ASP A 186 -15.18 20.02 0.47
CA ASP A 186 -16.24 20.36 1.41
C ASP A 186 -17.32 19.29 1.26
N ALA A 187 -17.10 18.16 1.92
CA ALA A 187 -18.14 17.21 2.23
C ALA A 187 -19.05 17.98 3.17
N ASP A 188 -20.09 18.56 2.62
CA ASP A 188 -21.22 19.08 3.37
C ASP A 188 -21.55 18.03 4.46
N PRO A 189 -21.62 18.42 5.75
CA PRO A 189 -21.80 17.49 6.89
C PRO A 189 -23.08 16.65 6.81
N THR A 190 -23.92 16.84 5.79
CA THR A 190 -25.11 16.03 5.48
C THR A 190 -24.82 14.64 4.89
N CYS A 191 -23.56 14.22 4.71
CA CYS A 191 -23.21 12.85 4.35
C CYS A 191 -23.47 11.80 5.46
N GLU A 192 -23.99 12.20 6.63
CA GLU A 192 -24.60 11.29 7.60
C GLU A 192 -25.90 10.69 7.06
N GLY A 193 -25.78 9.70 6.17
CA GLY A 193 -26.92 8.99 5.60
C GLY A 193 -26.51 7.62 5.13
N GLY A 194 -26.54 6.64 6.04
CA GLY A 194 -26.21 5.24 5.75
C GLY A 194 -26.89 4.73 4.48
N ALA A 195 -26.12 4.07 3.63
CA ALA A 195 -26.60 3.38 2.44
C ALA A 195 -27.65 2.33 2.85
N TRP A 196 -28.93 2.67 2.68
CA TRP A 196 -30.04 1.72 2.73
C TRP A 196 -30.26 1.13 1.33
N PRO A 197 -30.51 -0.19 1.20
CA PRO A 197 -30.84 -0.77 -0.09
C PRO A 197 -32.19 -0.21 -0.59
N GLY A 198 -32.18 0.39 -1.78
CA GLY A 198 -33.39 0.81 -2.51
C GLY A 198 -33.70 2.30 -2.58
N ARG A 199 -32.82 3.19 -2.10
CA ARG A 199 -32.94 4.64 -2.38
C ARG A 199 -31.71 5.16 -3.13
N PRO A 200 -31.86 5.89 -4.25
CA PRO A 200 -30.72 6.56 -4.86
C PRO A 200 -30.19 7.64 -3.89
N PRO A 201 -28.86 7.83 -3.79
CA PRO A 201 -28.30 8.89 -2.97
C PRO A 201 -28.87 10.24 -3.45
N ARG A 202 -29.51 10.98 -2.54
CA ARG A 202 -30.17 12.25 -2.85
C ARG A 202 -29.19 13.41 -3.03
N ASN A 203 -27.90 13.19 -2.85
CA ASN A 203 -26.87 14.21 -3.03
C ASN A 203 -26.07 13.97 -4.31
N LEU A 204 -26.13 14.91 -5.26
CA LEU A 204 -25.39 14.87 -6.52
C LEU A 204 -23.86 14.90 -6.31
N LEU A 205 -23.38 15.32 -5.13
CA LEU A 205 -21.96 15.27 -4.75
C LEU A 205 -21.50 13.87 -4.35
N CYS A 206 -22.36 13.06 -3.71
CA CYS A 206 -22.08 11.63 -3.55
C CYS A 206 -21.89 10.96 -4.91
N ARG A 207 -22.68 11.39 -5.91
CA ARG A 207 -22.56 10.94 -7.29
C ARG A 207 -21.23 11.34 -7.95
N ARG A 208 -20.55 12.40 -7.51
CA ARG A 208 -19.21 12.78 -8.01
C ARG A 208 -18.09 11.95 -7.39
N VAL A 209 -18.13 11.66 -6.09
CA VAL A 209 -17.20 10.69 -5.49
C VAL A 209 -17.44 9.33 -6.15
N THR A 210 -18.70 8.93 -6.39
CA THR A 210 -18.98 7.74 -7.19
C THR A 210 -18.53 7.90 -8.64
N ALA A 211 -18.64 9.06 -9.30
CA ALA A 211 -18.23 9.23 -10.70
C ALA A 211 -16.72 9.30 -10.89
N GLU A 212 -15.97 9.90 -9.96
CA GLU A 212 -14.50 9.89 -9.96
C GLU A 212 -13.98 8.50 -9.55
N ALA A 213 -14.60 7.84 -8.56
CA ALA A 213 -14.31 6.44 -8.24
C ALA A 213 -14.73 5.47 -9.35
N SER A 214 -15.79 5.78 -10.12
CA SER A 214 -16.20 5.01 -11.31
C SER A 214 -15.36 5.34 -12.54
N ALA A 215 -14.69 6.50 -12.56
CA ALA A 215 -13.71 6.85 -13.59
C ALA A 215 -12.34 6.21 -13.30
N LEU A 216 -12.09 5.86 -12.04
CA LEU A 216 -10.99 4.99 -11.60
C LEU A 216 -11.38 3.53 -11.84
N GLU A 217 -11.58 3.14 -13.10
CA GLU A 217 -11.69 1.73 -13.45
C GLU A 217 -10.33 1.06 -13.21
N VAL A 218 -10.24 0.24 -12.16
CA VAL A 218 -9.16 -0.73 -12.01
C VAL A 218 -9.41 -1.83 -13.05
N PRO A 219 -8.47 -2.08 -13.98
CA PRO A 219 -8.62 -3.19 -14.93
C PRO A 219 -8.82 -4.48 -14.16
N ASP A 220 -9.74 -5.33 -14.65
CA ASP A 220 -9.96 -6.66 -14.11
C ASP A 220 -8.59 -7.39 -14.02
N PRO A 221 -8.15 -7.84 -12.82
CA PRO A 221 -6.89 -8.55 -12.68
C PRO A 221 -6.85 -9.86 -13.48
N GLU A 222 -8.00 -10.41 -13.90
CA GLU A 222 -8.08 -11.55 -14.81
C GLU A 222 -7.93 -11.17 -16.30
N ALA A 223 -8.03 -9.88 -16.65
CA ALA A 223 -7.85 -9.40 -18.03
C ALA A 223 -6.38 -9.18 -18.43
N VAL A 224 -5.44 -9.33 -17.49
CA VAL A 224 -4.00 -9.38 -17.80
C VAL A 224 -3.69 -10.79 -18.31
N PRO A 225 -3.35 -10.97 -19.59
CA PRO A 225 -2.99 -12.30 -20.10
C PRO A 225 -1.82 -12.84 -19.27
N PRO A 226 -1.84 -14.13 -18.90
CA PRO A 226 -0.72 -14.73 -18.18
C PRO A 226 0.57 -14.48 -18.97
N PRO A 227 1.68 -14.14 -18.30
CA PRO A 227 2.95 -13.95 -18.98
C PRO A 227 3.24 -15.17 -19.83
N GLU A 228 3.60 -14.96 -21.10
CA GLU A 228 4.00 -16.06 -21.98
C GLU A 228 5.01 -16.93 -21.24
N PRO A 229 4.85 -18.26 -21.25
CA PRO A 229 5.79 -19.13 -20.57
C PRO A 229 7.18 -18.84 -21.14
N GLY A 230 8.02 -18.25 -20.29
CA GLY A 230 9.40 -17.99 -20.63
C GLY A 230 10.08 -19.29 -21.08
N PRO A 231 11.16 -19.19 -21.87
CA PRO A 231 11.89 -20.36 -22.34
C PRO A 231 12.21 -21.27 -21.14
N PRO A 232 12.09 -22.60 -21.31
CA PRO A 232 12.25 -23.55 -20.22
C PRO A 232 13.55 -23.25 -19.49
N GLN A 233 13.43 -22.80 -18.24
CA GLN A 233 14.57 -22.58 -17.36
C GLN A 233 15.26 -23.93 -17.22
N GLU A 234 16.44 -24.06 -17.84
CA GLU A 234 17.32 -25.19 -17.62
C GLU A 234 17.50 -25.33 -16.11
N ARG A 235 17.03 -26.46 -15.57
CA ARG A 235 17.22 -26.80 -14.16
C ARG A 235 18.72 -26.78 -13.91
N ARG A 236 19.20 -25.71 -13.28
CA ARG A 236 20.54 -25.71 -12.70
C ARG A 236 20.52 -26.79 -11.62
N THR A 237 21.15 -27.90 -11.95
CA THR A 237 21.47 -28.99 -11.04
C THR A 237 22.06 -28.37 -9.77
N PRO A 238 21.59 -28.75 -8.57
CA PRO A 238 22.24 -28.29 -7.35
C PRO A 238 23.68 -28.79 -7.38
N LEU A 239 24.64 -27.87 -7.44
CA LEU A 239 26.05 -28.15 -7.15
C LEU A 239 26.15 -28.43 -5.65
N GLY A 240 25.77 -29.64 -5.26
CA GLY A 240 25.89 -30.17 -3.92
C GLY A 240 26.93 -31.30 -3.89
N ALA A 241 27.93 -31.11 -3.02
CA ALA A 241 28.91 -32.09 -2.53
C ALA A 241 30.04 -32.51 -3.49
N PRO A 242 31.18 -31.79 -3.44
CA PRO A 242 32.35 -32.46 -2.84
C PRO A 242 33.14 -31.64 -1.79
N PHE A 243 32.75 -30.40 -1.46
CA PHE A 243 33.57 -29.55 -0.59
C PHE A 243 33.54 -29.89 0.91
N LEU A 244 32.60 -30.70 1.39
CA LEU A 244 32.55 -31.08 2.82
C LEU A 244 33.51 -32.23 3.18
N ALA A 245 34.05 -32.97 2.22
CA ALA A 245 35.01 -34.05 2.49
C ALA A 245 36.44 -33.53 2.75
N ALA A 246 36.82 -32.38 2.20
CA ALA A 246 38.17 -31.82 2.36
C ALA A 246 38.37 -31.13 3.72
N GLY A 247 37.34 -30.48 4.27
CA GLY A 247 37.42 -29.80 5.57
C GLY A 247 37.52 -30.75 6.76
N PHE A 248 36.85 -31.90 6.69
CA PHE A 248 36.83 -32.87 7.80
C PHE A 248 38.15 -33.64 7.94
N LEU A 249 38.85 -33.90 6.82
CA LEU A 249 40.16 -34.56 6.82
C LEU A 249 41.29 -33.65 7.37
N CYS A 250 41.17 -32.32 7.22
CA CYS A 250 42.17 -31.37 7.71
C CYS A 250 42.09 -31.19 9.24
N LEU A 251 40.87 -31.20 9.81
CA LEU A 251 40.66 -31.13 11.26
C LEU A 251 41.05 -32.42 12.00
N LEU A 252 40.95 -33.59 11.35
CA LEU A 252 41.36 -34.86 11.96
C LEU A 252 42.90 -35.04 12.02
N TRP A 253 43.65 -34.41 11.10
CA TRP A 253 45.11 -34.45 11.11
C TRP A 253 45.73 -33.54 12.18
N LEU A 254 45.11 -32.39 12.44
CA LEU A 254 45.58 -31.44 13.47
C LEU A 254 45.37 -31.94 14.90
N THR A 255 44.37 -32.78 15.16
CA THR A 255 44.16 -33.39 16.49
C THR A 255 45.06 -34.59 16.75
N LEU A 256 45.48 -35.33 15.72
CA LEU A 256 46.40 -36.47 15.87
C LEU A 256 47.87 -36.05 16.00
N ALA A 257 48.27 -34.90 15.44
CA ALA A 257 49.66 -34.42 15.52
C ALA A 257 50.02 -33.75 16.88
N GLY A 258 49.02 -33.36 17.69
CA GLY A 258 49.24 -32.69 18.98
C GLY A 258 49.52 -33.62 20.17
N ALA A 259 49.51 -34.95 19.99
CA ALA A 259 49.60 -35.93 21.09
C ALA A 259 50.98 -36.58 21.26
N ALA A 260 52.01 -36.18 20.50
CA ALA A 260 53.37 -36.69 20.66
C ALA A 260 54.19 -35.78 21.58
N GLY A 261 54.22 -36.10 22.86
CA GLY A 261 55.15 -35.49 23.82
C GLY A 261 56.61 -35.83 23.51
N PRO A 262 57.58 -34.97 23.87
CA PRO A 262 58.99 -35.23 23.60
C PRO A 262 59.51 -36.42 24.42
N PRO A 263 60.38 -37.27 23.85
CA PRO A 263 60.98 -38.39 24.58
C PRO A 263 62.02 -37.91 25.61
N PRO A 264 62.29 -38.73 26.66
CA PRO A 264 63.26 -38.43 27.72
C PRO A 264 64.72 -38.48 27.25
#